data_AF-A0A9E0PNA6-F1
#
_entry.id   AF-A0A9E0PNA6-F1
#
_cell.length_a   1.000
_cell.length_b   1.000
_cell.length_c   1.000
_cell.angle_alpha   90.00
_cell.angle_beta   90.00
_cell.angle_gamma   90.00
#
_symmetry.space_group_name_H-M   'P 1'
#
loop_
_entity.id
_entity.type
_entity.pdbx_description
1 polymer ?
#
loop_
_entity_poly.entity_id
_entity_poly.type
_entity_poly.pdbx_seq_one_letter_code
_entity_poly.pdbx_strand_id
1 'polypeptide(L)'
;MTAIARWLETRPLATIRRLRKINQAASSSAHIILALSYGLSDPHIRAINRMIVGLLLARHKAQRSSNKLIEERTEAKLQDLHEAINLVTGSNQANFHDSSTDAGNACKSAVPRKTINKMELNAS
;
A
#
# COMPACT_ATOMS: atom_id res chain seq x y z
N MET A 1 20.17 -4.48 9.87
CA MET A 1 19.19 -5.26 9.10
C MET A 1 18.00 -5.56 10.00
N THR A 2 16.78 -5.14 9.61
CA THR A 2 15.58 -5.29 10.45
C THR A 2 15.07 -6.74 10.47
N ALA A 3 14.28 -7.11 11.48
CA ALA A 3 13.64 -8.44 11.55
C ALA A 3 12.75 -8.72 10.32
N ILE A 4 12.14 -7.67 9.75
CA ILE A 4 11.32 -7.74 8.55
C ILE A 4 12.17 -8.09 7.33
N ALA A 5 13.33 -7.44 7.17
CA ALA A 5 14.25 -7.75 6.07
C ALA A 5 14.69 -9.22 6.11
N ARG A 6 15.09 -9.72 7.28
CA ARG A 6 15.46 -11.14 7.46
C ARG A 6 14.29 -12.08 7.13
N TRP A 7 13.07 -11.73 7.53
CA TRP A 7 11.88 -12.50 7.17
C TRP A 7 11.59 -12.50 5.66
N LEU A 8 11.82 -11.38 4.98
CA LEU A 8 11.69 -11.28 3.52
C LEU A 8 12.77 -12.09 2.78
N GLU A 9 14.02 -12.08 3.23
CA GLU A 9 15.11 -12.81 2.57
C GLU A 9 14.93 -14.33 2.58
N THR A 10 14.24 -14.86 3.59
CA THR A 10 13.91 -16.29 3.67
C THR A 10 12.83 -16.73 2.66
N ARG A 11 12.28 -15.81 1.85
CA ARG A 11 11.28 -16.15 0.83
C ARG A 11 11.93 -16.79 -0.40
N PRO A 12 11.19 -17.62 -1.17
CA PRO A 12 11.70 -18.19 -2.41
C PRO A 12 12.17 -17.11 -3.40
N LEU A 13 13.23 -17.40 -4.16
CA LEU A 13 13.76 -16.46 -5.17
C LEU A 13 12.69 -16.00 -6.19
N ALA A 14 11.74 -16.87 -6.54
CA ALA A 14 10.62 -16.53 -7.40
C ALA A 14 9.74 -15.41 -6.80
N THR A 15 9.47 -15.47 -5.49
CA THR A 15 8.75 -14.43 -4.74
C THR A 15 9.55 -13.14 -4.74
N ILE A 16 10.86 -13.18 -4.46
CA ILE A 16 11.72 -11.99 -4.48
C ILE A 16 11.73 -11.31 -5.85
N ARG A 17 11.78 -12.09 -6.94
CA ARG A 17 11.69 -11.54 -8.31
C ARG A 17 10.35 -10.87 -8.58
N ARG A 18 9.23 -11.46 -8.12
CA ARG A 18 7.89 -10.85 -8.22
C ARG A 18 7.80 -9.58 -7.41
N LEU A 19 8.32 -9.60 -6.18
CA LEU A 19 8.37 -8.44 -5.29
C LEU A 19 9.20 -7.30 -5.89
N ARG A 20 10.33 -7.62 -6.54
CA ARG A 20 11.14 -6.64 -7.28
C ARG A 20 10.35 -5.98 -8.40
N LYS A 21 9.57 -6.75 -9.17
CA LYS A 21 8.71 -6.20 -10.24
C LYS A 21 7.63 -5.28 -9.68
N ILE A 22 7.00 -5.66 -8.56
CA ILE A 22 6.04 -4.81 -7.85
C ILE A 22 6.73 -3.50 -7.44
N ASN A 23 7.90 -3.60 -6.80
CA ASN A 23 8.62 -2.45 -6.27
C ASN A 23 9.10 -1.49 -7.38
N GLN A 24 9.57 -2.02 -8.50
CA GLN A 24 9.96 -1.23 -9.68
C GLN A 24 8.79 -0.46 -10.30
N ALA A 25 7.54 -0.92 -10.09
CA ALA A 25 6.34 -0.28 -10.59
C ALA A 25 5.70 0.70 -9.59
N ALA A 26 6.32 0.93 -8.41
CA ALA A 26 5.72 1.65 -7.28
C ALA A 26 5.24 3.07 -7.60
N SER A 27 5.84 3.74 -8.59
CA SER A 27 5.46 5.08 -9.05
C SER A 27 4.21 5.13 -9.94
N SER A 28 3.59 3.99 -10.24
CA SER A 28 2.44 3.89 -11.15
C SER A 28 1.38 2.95 -10.60
N SER A 29 0.13 3.05 -11.05
CA SER A 29 -0.94 2.12 -10.64
C SER A 29 -0.65 0.64 -10.96
N ALA A 30 0.35 0.36 -11.83
CA ALA A 30 0.77 -0.99 -12.16
C ALA A 30 1.26 -1.78 -10.94
N HIS A 31 1.84 -1.16 -9.90
CA HIS A 31 2.25 -1.90 -8.70
C HIS A 31 1.07 -2.55 -7.98
N ILE A 32 -0.11 -1.90 -7.99
CA ILE A 32 -1.33 -2.44 -7.40
C ILE A 32 -1.78 -3.67 -8.18
N ILE A 33 -1.82 -3.57 -9.52
CA ILE A 33 -2.22 -4.66 -10.40
C ILE A 33 -1.27 -5.85 -10.24
N LEU A 34 0.05 -5.60 -10.20
CA LEU A 34 1.06 -6.64 -9.99
C LEU A 34 0.97 -7.26 -8.60
N ALA A 35 0.78 -6.46 -7.55
CA ALA A 35 0.64 -6.96 -6.18
C ALA A 35 -0.59 -7.87 -6.03
N LEU A 36 -1.72 -7.50 -6.64
CA LEU A 36 -2.94 -8.32 -6.65
C LEU A 36 -2.74 -9.59 -7.48
N SER A 37 -2.24 -9.45 -8.71
CA SER A 37 -2.05 -10.58 -9.64
C SER A 37 -1.07 -11.62 -9.08
N TYR A 38 0.05 -11.18 -8.54
CA TYR A 38 0.99 -12.08 -7.86
C TYR A 38 0.42 -12.60 -6.55
N GLY A 39 -0.37 -11.82 -5.81
CA GLY A 39 -1.05 -12.31 -4.61
C GLY A 39 -1.99 -13.50 -4.86
N LEU A 40 -2.57 -13.63 -6.06
CA LEU A 40 -3.39 -14.79 -6.44
C LEU A 40 -2.58 -16.08 -6.57
N SER A 41 -1.35 -16.00 -7.07
CA SER A 41 -0.50 -17.16 -7.36
C SER A 41 0.65 -17.39 -6.38
N ASP A 42 1.00 -16.39 -5.56
CA ASP A 42 2.10 -16.43 -4.61
C ASP A 42 1.58 -16.14 -3.18
N PRO A 43 1.54 -17.16 -2.29
CA PRO A 43 1.01 -16.99 -0.94
C PRO A 43 1.88 -16.06 -0.08
N HIS A 44 3.17 -15.90 -0.38
CA HIS A 44 4.05 -14.99 0.35
C HIS A 44 3.77 -13.54 -0.03
N ILE A 45 3.57 -13.25 -1.31
CA ILE A 45 3.10 -11.91 -1.75
C ILE A 45 1.74 -11.61 -1.14
N ARG A 46 0.82 -12.59 -1.08
CA ARG A 46 -0.47 -12.41 -0.42
C ARG A 46 -0.34 -12.06 1.07
N ALA A 47 0.58 -12.71 1.78
CA ALA A 47 0.84 -12.43 3.19
C ALA A 47 1.40 -11.01 3.38
N ILE A 48 2.33 -10.59 2.52
CA ILE A 48 2.88 -9.22 2.51
C ILE A 48 1.76 -8.20 2.27
N ASN A 49 0.93 -8.41 1.25
CA ASN A 49 -0.20 -7.52 0.94
C ASN A 49 -1.16 -7.39 2.13
N ARG A 50 -1.48 -8.50 2.81
CA ARG A 50 -2.34 -8.48 4.00
C ARG A 50 -1.72 -7.67 5.15
N MET A 51 -0.41 -7.78 5.34
CA MET A 51 0.31 -7.01 6.35
C MET A 51 0.24 -5.51 6.06
N ILE A 52 0.55 -5.11 4.83
CA ILE A 52 0.50 -3.70 4.39
C ILE A 52 -0.93 -3.14 4.55
N VAL A 53 -1.94 -3.84 4.03
CA VAL A 53 -3.34 -3.43 4.15
C VAL A 53 -3.77 -3.35 5.62
N GLY A 54 -3.37 -4.31 6.46
CA GLY A 54 -3.66 -4.30 7.88
C GLY A 54 -3.10 -3.07 8.60
N LEU A 55 -1.86 -2.67 8.27
CA LEU A 55 -1.24 -1.46 8.80
C LEU A 55 -1.95 -0.19 8.30
N LEU A 56 -2.26 -0.09 7.01
CA LEU A 56 -3.01 1.05 6.48
C LEU A 56 -4.38 1.22 7.14
N LEU A 57 -5.09 0.10 7.37
CA LEU A 57 -6.37 0.11 8.08
C LEU A 57 -6.19 0.51 9.56
N ALA A 58 -5.14 0.04 10.22
CA ALA A 58 -4.83 0.42 11.60
C ALA A 58 -4.53 1.92 11.72
N ARG A 59 -3.72 2.47 10.80
CA ARG A 59 -3.44 3.91 10.73
C ARG A 59 -4.73 4.72 10.54
N HIS A 60 -5.57 4.33 9.59
CA HIS A 60 -6.84 5.03 9.33
C HIS A 60 -7.79 4.97 10.53
N LYS A 61 -7.85 3.83 11.26
CA LYS A 61 -8.61 3.75 12.52
C LYS A 61 -8.03 4.66 13.60
N ALA A 62 -6.72 4.68 13.76
CA ALA A 62 -6.04 5.54 14.73
C ALA A 62 -6.29 7.03 14.45
N GLN A 63 -6.26 7.44 13.18
CA GLN A 63 -6.60 8.80 12.74
C GLN A 63 -8.04 9.16 13.12
N ARG A 64 -9.01 8.28 12.85
CA ARG A 64 -10.42 8.50 13.22
C ARG A 64 -10.64 8.62 14.72
N SER A 65 -9.87 7.90 15.53
CA SER A 65 -9.92 7.97 16.99
C SER A 65 -8.96 9.01 17.59
N SER A 66 -8.29 9.82 16.76
CA SER A 66 -7.26 10.79 17.18
C SER A 66 -6.15 10.20 18.07
N ASN A 67 -5.82 8.91 17.89
CA ASN A 67 -4.80 8.23 18.67
C ASN A 67 -3.43 8.36 17.98
N LYS A 68 -2.74 9.47 18.26
CA LYS A 68 -1.45 9.83 17.64
C LYS A 68 -0.36 8.79 17.86
N LEU A 69 -0.30 8.19 19.05
CA LEU A 69 0.72 7.17 19.37
C LEU A 69 0.62 5.94 18.46
N ILE A 70 -0.61 5.48 18.18
CA ILE A 70 -0.81 4.34 17.28
C ILE A 70 -0.53 4.74 15.83
N GLU A 71 -0.92 5.95 15.43
CA GLU A 71 -0.62 6.48 14.10
C GLU A 71 0.90 6.50 13.83
N GLU A 72 1.68 7.10 14.72
CA GLU A 72 3.14 7.19 14.60
C GLU A 72 3.81 5.81 14.58
N ARG A 73 3.40 4.90 15.48
CA ARG A 73 3.92 3.52 15.49
C ARG A 73 3.60 2.76 14.21
N THR A 74 2.42 2.98 13.66
CA THR A 74 1.99 2.33 12.41
C THR A 74 2.77 2.87 11.23
N GLU A 75 3.01 4.19 11.19
CA GLU A 75 3.81 4.83 10.15
C GLU A 75 5.26 4.35 10.19
N ALA A 76 5.89 4.30 11.37
CA ALA A 76 7.22 3.74 11.54
C ALA A 76 7.30 2.28 11.03
N LYS A 77 6.25 1.49 11.27
CA LYS A 77 6.20 0.10 10.80
C LYS A 77 6.04 -0.02 9.28
N LEU A 78 5.28 0.89 8.67
CA LEU A 78 5.16 0.97 7.20
C LEU A 78 6.49 1.37 6.56
N GLN A 79 7.21 2.31 7.18
CA GLN A 79 8.54 2.72 6.74
C GLN A 79 9.55 1.56 6.84
N ASP A 80 9.60 0.85 7.97
CA ASP A 80 10.42 -0.36 8.14
C ASP A 80 10.17 -1.41 7.03
N LEU A 81 8.89 -1.58 6.65
CA LEU A 81 8.50 -2.49 5.57
C LEU A 81 9.00 -2.02 4.21
N HIS A 82 8.86 -0.73 3.93
CA HIS A 82 9.30 -0.12 2.69
C HIS A 82 10.81 -0.31 2.52
N GLU A 83 11.59 0.01 3.55
CA GLU A 83 13.04 -0.14 3.55
C GLU A 83 13.47 -1.61 3.41
N ALA A 84 12.79 -2.51 4.11
CA ALA A 84 13.05 -3.94 4.01
C ALA A 84 12.78 -4.48 2.59
N ILE A 85 11.69 -4.05 1.95
CA ILE A 85 11.38 -4.41 0.56
C ILE A 85 12.47 -3.88 -0.38
N ASN A 86 12.86 -2.61 -0.26
CA ASN A 86 13.92 -2.01 -1.08
C ASN A 86 15.24 -2.78 -0.97
N LEU A 87 15.62 -3.12 0.26
CA LEU A 87 16.83 -3.90 0.54
C LEU A 87 16.80 -5.26 -0.17
N VAL A 88 15.74 -6.05 0.02
CA VAL A 88 15.68 -7.41 -0.54
C VAL A 88 15.47 -7.43 -2.05
N THR A 89 14.85 -6.39 -2.62
CA THR A 89 14.70 -6.28 -4.07
C THR A 89 15.93 -5.73 -4.75
N GLY A 90 16.95 -5.27 -4.01
CA GLY A 90 18.11 -4.58 -4.55
C GLY A 90 17.75 -3.21 -5.16
N SER A 91 16.59 -2.66 -4.76
CA SER A 91 16.18 -1.31 -5.13
C SER A 91 16.81 -0.35 -4.12
N ASN A 92 18.14 -0.23 -4.13
CA ASN A 92 18.79 0.91 -3.49
C ASN A 92 18.48 2.14 -4.34
N GLN A 93 17.29 2.70 -4.18
CA GLN A 93 17.08 4.11 -4.49
C GLN A 93 17.79 4.90 -3.40
N ALA A 94 19.08 5.17 -3.64
CA ALA A 94 19.71 6.35 -3.09
C ALA A 94 19.04 7.56 -3.74
N ASN A 95 17.82 7.89 -3.32
CA ASN A 95 17.21 9.20 -3.53
C ASN A 95 16.50 9.56 -2.23
N PHE A 96 17.13 10.52 -1.56
CA PHE A 96 16.71 11.16 -0.33
C PHE A 96 15.26 11.64 -0.38
N HIS A 97 14.60 11.52 0.77
CA HIS A 97 13.85 12.58 1.42
C HIS A 97 13.19 13.62 0.49
N ASP A 98 11.88 13.53 0.33
CA ASP A 98 11.08 14.73 0.47
C ASP A 98 10.02 14.48 1.53
N SER A 99 10.31 15.00 2.71
CA SER A 99 9.32 15.27 3.73
C SER A 99 8.32 16.28 3.17
N SER A 100 7.04 15.95 3.28
CA SER A 100 5.85 16.80 3.13
C SER A 100 5.01 16.60 1.87
N THR A 101 3.72 16.40 2.15
CA THR A 101 2.54 16.46 1.28
C THR A 101 2.27 15.29 0.32
N ASP A 102 1.06 14.74 0.44
CA ASP A 102 0.35 13.96 -0.58
C ASP A 102 0.54 12.44 -0.74
N ALA A 103 0.92 11.72 0.32
CA ALA A 103 0.61 10.28 0.43
C ALA A 103 -0.89 9.99 0.74
N GLY A 104 -1.77 10.99 0.61
CA GLY A 104 -3.18 10.93 1.00
C GLY A 104 -4.21 10.99 -0.14
N ASN A 105 -3.81 11.08 -1.41
CA ASN A 105 -4.75 11.42 -2.50
C ASN A 105 -4.89 10.41 -3.66
N ALA A 106 -4.26 9.24 -3.61
CA ALA A 106 -4.36 8.25 -4.69
C ALA A 106 -5.73 7.50 -4.78
N CYS A 107 -6.68 7.75 -3.85
CA CYS A 107 -8.01 7.11 -3.86
C CYS A 107 -9.20 8.09 -3.81
N LYS A 108 -9.05 9.34 -4.31
CA LYS A 108 -10.19 10.23 -4.54
C LYS A 108 -10.45 10.41 -6.03
N SER A 109 -10.91 9.36 -6.69
CA SER A 109 -11.66 9.44 -7.95
C SER A 109 -12.30 8.08 -8.24
N ALA A 110 -13.39 7.80 -7.52
CA ALA A 110 -14.35 6.80 -7.95
C ALA A 110 -15.76 7.32 -7.62
N VAL A 111 -16.58 7.41 -8.67
CA VAL A 111 -18.03 7.69 -8.71
C VAL A 111 -18.45 9.16 -8.85
N PRO A 112 -18.84 9.62 -10.07
CA PRO A 112 -19.91 10.61 -10.19
C PRO A 112 -21.20 9.92 -9.74
N ARG A 113 -21.77 10.35 -8.61
CA ARG A 113 -23.13 9.95 -8.22
C ARG A 113 -24.09 10.44 -9.30
N LYS A 114 -24.74 9.52 -10.02
CA LYS A 114 -25.98 9.81 -10.75
C LYS A 114 -26.95 10.44 -9.74
N THR A 115 -27.27 11.72 -9.93
CA THR A 115 -28.36 12.39 -9.22
C THR A 115 -29.66 11.76 -9.71
N ILE A 116 -30.18 10.81 -8.93
CA ILE A 116 -31.59 10.44 -8.99
C ILE A 116 -32.33 11.54 -8.24
N ASN A 117 -32.97 12.46 -8.95
CA ASN A 117 -34.11 13.20 -8.40
C ASN A 117 -35.38 12.65 -9.05
N LYS A 118 -36.18 12.02 -8.20
CA LYS A 118 -37.59 11.68 -8.46
C LYS A 118 -38.42 12.96 -8.47
N MET A 119 -39.54 12.88 -9.18
CA MET A 119 -40.73 13.74 -9.11
C MET A 119 -40.56 15.14 -9.70
N GLU A 120 -41.07 15.32 -10.93
CA GLU A 120 -42.31 16.08 -11.12
C GLU A 120 -43.19 15.33 -12.13
N LEU A 121 -44.24 14.70 -11.61
CA LEU A 121 -45.52 14.61 -12.31
C LEU A 121 -46.08 16.02 -12.34
N ASN A 122 -46.34 16.59 -13.51
CA ASN A 122 -47.53 17.40 -13.75
C ASN A 122 -47.69 17.74 -15.25
N ALA A 123 -48.80 17.22 -15.78
CA ALA A 123 -49.72 17.82 -16.75
C ALA A 123 -49.18 18.83 -17.79
N SER A 124 -49.31 18.43 -19.07
CA SER A 124 -49.98 19.24 -20.09
C SER A 124 -50.70 18.30 -21.05
#